data_AF-A0A453LSA9-F1
#
_entry.id   AF-A0A453LSA9-F1
#
_cell.length_a   1.000
_cell.length_b   1.000
_cell.length_c   1.000
_cell.angle_alpha   90.00
_cell.angle_beta   90.00
_cell.angle_gamma   90.00
#
_symmetry.space_group_name_H-M   'P 1'
#
loop_
_entity.id
_entity.type
_entity.pdbx_description
1 polymer ?
#
loop_
_entity_poly.entity_id
_entity_poly.type
_entity_poly.pdbx_seq_one_letter_code
_entity_poly.pdbx_strand_id
1 'polypeptide(L)'
;MVTFSRREIYKLKKKIEMAGNHLCSVVYGSLPPETRTKQATMFNDEASDLNVLVASDAIGMGLNLNISRIIFSTLKKFDGICTRELTVPEIKQIAGRAGRYGSKFPVGEVTCLDAEDLPLLHSSLKSPSPIIERAGLFPTFDLLSVYSRLHGTDFLHPILVSYKYHLFRIEMHWFKHRAAFILL
;
A
#
# COMPACT_ATOMS: atom_id res chain seq x y z
N MET A 1 0.44 -5.04 -13.59
CA MET A 1 -0.35 -5.98 -12.76
C MET A 1 -0.06 -5.74 -11.29
N VAL A 2 -1.10 -5.71 -10.45
CA VAL A 2 -0.98 -5.46 -9.01
C VAL A 2 -1.35 -6.73 -8.24
N THR A 3 -0.51 -7.11 -7.27
CA THR A 3 -0.74 -8.24 -6.36
C THR A 3 -0.18 -7.95 -4.97
N PHE A 4 -0.75 -8.58 -3.95
CA PHE A 4 -0.45 -8.26 -2.55
C PHE A 4 0.46 -9.29 -1.86
N SER A 5 1.09 -10.17 -2.64
CA SER A 5 2.02 -11.19 -2.14
C SER A 5 3.31 -11.20 -2.94
N ARG A 6 4.45 -11.12 -2.26
CA ARG A 6 5.77 -11.24 -2.88
C ARG A 6 5.91 -12.55 -3.68
N ARG A 7 5.34 -13.65 -3.20
CA ARG A 7 5.35 -14.94 -3.91
C ARG A 7 4.59 -14.84 -5.24
N GLU A 8 3.43 -14.18 -5.22
CA GLU A 8 2.62 -13.98 -6.43
C GLU A 8 3.29 -13.01 -7.42
N ILE A 9 4.03 -11.99 -6.96
CA ILE A 9 4.80 -11.10 -7.86
C ILE A 9 5.75 -11.91 -8.73
N TYR A 10 6.59 -12.75 -8.12
CA TYR A 10 7.56 -13.54 -8.89
C TYR A 10 6.90 -14.64 -9.72
N LYS A 11 5.79 -15.20 -9.26
CA LYS A 11 5.00 -16.18 -10.01
C LYS A 11 4.36 -15.56 -11.26
N LEU A 12 3.76 -14.38 -11.15
CA LEU A 12 3.20 -13.63 -12.27
C LEU A 12 4.30 -13.20 -13.23
N LYS A 13 5.41 -12.65 -12.71
CA LYS A 13 6.60 -12.33 -13.52
C LYS A 13 7.00 -13.51 -14.38
N LYS A 14 7.25 -14.67 -13.75
CA LYS A 14 7.68 -15.89 -14.44
C LYS A 14 6.64 -16.36 -15.47
N LYS A 15 5.34 -16.31 -15.15
CA LYS A 15 4.26 -16.67 -16.09
C LYS A 15 4.29 -15.81 -17.35
N ILE A 16 4.50 -14.50 -17.20
CA ILE A 16 4.49 -13.56 -18.33
C ILE A 16 5.75 -13.73 -19.18
N GLU A 17 6.92 -13.86 -18.55
CA GLU A 17 8.18 -14.09 -19.26
C GLU A 17 8.20 -15.46 -19.97
N MET A 18 7.61 -16.50 -19.35
CA MET A 18 7.48 -17.83 -19.97
C MET A 18 6.52 -17.85 -21.16
N ALA A 19 5.52 -16.98 -21.18
CA ALA A 19 4.64 -16.83 -22.34
C ALA A 19 5.35 -16.19 -23.55
N GLY A 20 6.59 -15.72 -23.38
CA GLY A 20 7.51 -15.32 -24.45
C GLY A 20 7.26 -13.94 -25.06
N ASN A 21 6.18 -13.25 -24.68
CA ASN A 21 5.78 -12.01 -25.36
C ASN A 21 6.34 -10.75 -24.73
N HIS A 22 6.60 -10.73 -23.42
CA HIS A 22 6.94 -9.49 -22.71
C HIS A 22 7.91 -9.72 -21.54
N LEU A 23 8.82 -8.76 -21.33
CA LEU A 23 9.66 -8.70 -20.14
C LEU A 23 8.98 -7.88 -19.03
N CYS A 24 9.24 -8.28 -17.79
CA CYS A 24 8.55 -7.74 -16.63
C CYS A 24 9.50 -7.07 -15.62
N SER A 25 9.23 -5.81 -15.29
CA SER A 25 9.79 -5.13 -14.12
C SER A 25 9.04 -5.51 -12.85
N VAL A 26 9.72 -5.45 -11.69
CA VAL A 26 9.11 -5.78 -10.39
C VAL A 26 9.29 -4.67 -9.36
N VAL A 27 8.21 -4.33 -8.64
CA VAL A 27 8.23 -3.32 -7.58
C VAL A 27 7.38 -3.75 -6.38
N TYR A 28 7.96 -3.81 -5.19
CA TYR A 28 7.26 -4.09 -3.94
C TYR A 28 7.90 -3.34 -2.77
N GLY A 29 7.16 -3.18 -1.66
CA GLY A 29 7.51 -2.25 -0.59
C GLY A 29 8.88 -2.46 0.07
N SER A 30 9.34 -3.71 0.19
CA SER A 30 10.63 -4.03 0.82
C SER A 30 11.83 -3.93 -0.13
N LEU A 31 11.67 -3.48 -1.38
CA LEU A 31 12.81 -3.24 -2.27
C LEU A 31 13.56 -1.96 -1.87
N PRO A 32 14.91 -1.98 -1.93
CA PRO A 32 15.71 -0.78 -1.73
C PRO A 32 15.24 0.38 -2.63
N PRO A 33 15.30 1.63 -2.15
CA PRO A 33 14.82 2.80 -2.90
C PRO A 33 15.51 2.94 -4.25
N GLU A 34 16.83 2.71 -4.32
CA GLU A 34 17.59 2.74 -5.57
C GLU A 34 17.08 1.72 -6.59
N THR A 35 16.80 0.49 -6.16
CA THR A 35 16.27 -0.56 -7.04
C THR A 35 14.87 -0.22 -7.52
N ARG A 36 14.02 0.35 -6.66
CA ARG A 36 12.67 0.81 -7.05
C ARG A 36 12.73 1.90 -8.12
N THR A 37 13.59 2.89 -7.94
CA THR A 37 13.80 3.96 -8.94
C THR A 37 14.32 3.39 -10.25
N LYS A 38 15.33 2.50 -10.21
CA LYS A 38 15.88 1.86 -11.41
C LYS A 38 14.82 1.07 -12.19
N GLN A 39 14.01 0.27 -11.50
CA GLN A 39 12.91 -0.48 -12.11
C GLN A 39 11.83 0.44 -12.69
N ALA A 40 11.51 1.54 -12.00
CA ALA A 40 10.56 2.53 -12.49
C ALA A 40 11.07 3.26 -13.75
N THR A 41 12.35 3.64 -13.78
CA THR A 41 12.96 4.26 -14.96
C THR A 41 12.96 3.31 -16.15
N MET A 42 13.34 2.04 -15.94
CA MET A 42 13.31 1.02 -16.97
C MET A 42 11.90 0.80 -17.54
N PHE A 43 10.89 0.78 -16.68
CA PHE A 43 9.49 0.65 -17.12
C PHE A 43 8.97 1.89 -17.88
N ASN A 44 9.46 3.09 -17.55
CA ASN A 44 9.05 4.33 -18.21
C ASN A 44 9.76 4.57 -19.55
N ASP A 45 10.86 3.87 -19.81
CA ASP A 45 11.66 3.99 -21.02
C ASP A 45 11.01 3.22 -22.18
N GLU A 46 10.71 3.93 -23.27
CA GLU A 46 10.13 3.34 -24.48
C GLU A 46 11.11 2.48 -25.27
N ALA A 47 12.42 2.71 -25.11
CA ALA A 47 13.43 1.88 -25.73
C ALA A 47 13.63 0.56 -24.97
N SER A 48 13.00 0.38 -23.81
CA SER A 48 13.11 -0.84 -23.04
C SER A 48 12.07 -1.88 -23.46
N ASP A 49 12.50 -3.14 -23.54
CA ASP A 49 11.60 -4.29 -23.75
C ASP A 49 10.66 -4.57 -22.54
N LEU A 50 10.83 -3.82 -21.44
CA LEU A 50 10.12 -3.96 -20.17
C LEU A 50 8.74 -3.28 -20.19
N ASN A 51 7.84 -3.83 -21.01
CA ASN A 51 6.50 -3.29 -21.23
C ASN A 51 5.51 -3.58 -20.08
N VAL A 52 5.87 -4.47 -19.15
CA VAL A 52 4.97 -4.92 -18.08
C VAL A 52 5.58 -4.69 -16.71
N LEU A 53 4.82 -4.09 -15.80
CA LEU A 53 5.20 -3.93 -14.39
C LEU A 53 4.35 -4.85 -13.51
N VAL A 54 4.98 -5.74 -12.75
CA VAL A 54 4.32 -6.55 -11.71
C VAL A 54 4.67 -5.96 -10.35
N ALA A 55 3.68 -5.48 -9.61
CA ALA A 55 3.95 -4.74 -8.39
C ALA A 55 2.96 -4.97 -7.25
N SER A 56 3.32 -4.50 -6.05
CA SER A 56 2.43 -4.42 -4.89
C SER A 56 1.76 -3.05 -4.77
N ASP A 57 0.89 -2.91 -3.77
CA ASP A 57 0.33 -1.64 -3.27
C ASP A 57 1.36 -0.51 -3.06
N ALA A 58 2.65 -0.82 -2.95
CA ALA A 58 3.74 0.14 -2.87
C ALA A 58 3.77 1.12 -4.06
N ILE A 59 3.20 0.79 -5.22
CA ILE A 59 3.11 1.72 -6.37
C ILE A 59 2.12 2.86 -6.13
N GLY A 60 1.24 2.72 -5.13
CA GLY A 60 0.29 3.77 -4.74
C GLY A 60 0.97 5.05 -4.26
N MET A 61 2.27 5.00 -3.94
CA MET A 61 3.04 6.14 -3.45
C MET A 61 4.51 6.14 -3.92
N GLY A 62 5.09 7.33 -4.08
CA GLY A 62 6.56 7.51 -4.11
C GLY A 62 7.30 7.19 -5.42
N LEU A 63 6.64 6.72 -6.47
CA LEU A 63 7.25 6.56 -7.80
C LEU A 63 6.45 7.33 -8.84
N ASN A 64 7.11 7.90 -9.85
CA ASN A 64 6.44 8.41 -11.05
C ASN A 64 6.45 7.31 -12.12
N LEU A 65 5.27 6.81 -12.50
CA LEU A 65 5.13 5.67 -13.40
C LEU A 65 4.11 6.03 -14.49
N ASN A 66 4.47 5.78 -15.75
CA ASN A 66 3.62 5.99 -16.91
C ASN A 66 2.78 4.73 -17.16
N ILE A 67 1.66 4.59 -16.45
CA ILE A 67 0.82 3.39 -16.51
C ILE A 67 -0.42 3.68 -17.36
N SER A 68 -0.63 2.90 -18.42
CA SER A 68 -1.85 2.93 -19.24
C SER A 68 -2.99 2.17 -18.56
N ARG A 69 -2.72 0.93 -18.15
CA ARG A 69 -3.71 0.01 -17.59
C ARG A 69 -3.24 -0.62 -16.29
N ILE A 70 -4.12 -0.65 -15.31
CA ILE A 70 -3.95 -1.40 -14.06
C ILE A 70 -4.80 -2.66 -14.11
N ILE A 71 -4.19 -3.78 -13.77
CA ILE A 71 -4.83 -5.09 -13.71
C ILE A 71 -4.61 -5.63 -12.29
N PHE A 72 -5.69 -5.73 -11.51
CA PHE A 72 -5.65 -6.36 -10.19
C PHE A 72 -5.63 -7.88 -10.35
N SER A 73 -4.65 -8.55 -9.75
CA SER A 73 -4.61 -10.01 -9.71
C SER A 73 -5.63 -10.59 -8.73
N THR A 74 -6.02 -9.83 -7.72
CA THR A 74 -7.03 -10.16 -6.70
C THR A 74 -7.39 -8.87 -5.98
N LEU A 75 -8.59 -8.75 -5.43
CA LEU A 75 -8.97 -7.65 -4.53
C LEU A 75 -8.83 -7.98 -3.04
N LYS A 76 -8.03 -9.00 -2.70
CA LYS A 76 -7.78 -9.43 -1.32
C LYS A 76 -6.30 -9.27 -0.94
N LYS A 77 -6.06 -8.79 0.28
CA LYS A 77 -4.72 -8.56 0.84
C LYS A 77 -4.61 -9.17 2.24
N PHE A 78 -3.41 -9.62 2.58
CA PHE A 78 -3.05 -10.05 3.93
C PHE A 78 -2.51 -8.86 4.74
N ASP A 79 -3.15 -8.55 5.86
CA ASP A 79 -2.79 -7.42 6.73
C ASP A 79 -1.87 -7.80 7.90
N GLY A 80 -1.28 -9.00 7.86
CA GLY A 80 -0.48 -9.55 8.95
C GLY A 80 -1.25 -10.50 9.88
N ILE A 81 -2.59 -10.45 9.87
CA ILE A 81 -3.46 -11.27 10.73
C ILE A 81 -4.36 -12.16 9.89
N CYS A 82 -5.12 -11.57 8.97
CA CYS A 82 -6.02 -12.28 8.08
C CYS A 82 -5.99 -11.69 6.67
N THR A 83 -6.52 -12.47 5.74
CA THR A 83 -6.79 -12.02 4.38
C THR A 83 -8.14 -11.31 4.37
N ARG A 84 -8.16 -10.04 3.97
CA ARG A 84 -9.36 -9.22 3.83
C ARG A 84 -9.45 -8.59 2.45
N GLU A 85 -10.62 -8.10 2.09
CA GLU A 85 -10.80 -7.28 0.90
C GLU A 85 -10.12 -5.92 1.05
N LEU A 86 -9.67 -5.37 -0.08
CA LEU A 86 -9.14 -4.02 -0.14
C LEU A 86 -10.23 -3.01 0.20
N THR A 87 -9.83 -1.96 0.91
CA THR A 87 -10.71 -0.83 1.19
C THR A 87 -10.85 0.06 -0.05
N VAL A 88 -11.94 0.83 -0.11
CA VAL A 88 -12.20 1.81 -1.17
C VAL A 88 -11.01 2.77 -1.38
N PRO A 89 -10.39 3.37 -0.34
CA PRO A 89 -9.21 4.20 -0.51
C PRO A 89 -8.02 3.46 -1.14
N GLU A 90 -7.74 2.22 -0.73
CA GLU A 90 -6.62 1.43 -1.28
C GLU A 90 -6.84 1.15 -2.77
N ILE A 91 -8.06 0.73 -3.15
CA ILE A 91 -8.42 0.48 -4.55
C ILE A 91 -8.25 1.75 -5.37
N LYS A 92 -8.80 2.87 -4.91
CA LYS A 92 -8.71 4.16 -5.61
C LYS A 92 -7.27 4.67 -5.72
N GLN A 93 -6.48 4.54 -4.65
CA GLN A 93 -5.09 4.97 -4.65
C GLN A 93 -4.27 4.21 -5.68
N ILE A 94 -4.50 2.90 -5.81
CA ILE A 94 -3.82 2.07 -6.81
C ILE A 94 -4.39 2.40 -8.20
N ALA A 95 -5.71 2.32 -8.39
CA ALA A 95 -6.39 2.56 -9.67
C ALA A 95 -6.04 3.94 -10.28
N GLY A 96 -5.96 4.98 -9.45
CA GLY A 96 -5.59 6.34 -9.88
C GLY A 96 -4.13 6.51 -10.32
N ARG A 97 -3.32 5.44 -10.27
CA ARG A 97 -1.99 5.44 -10.87
C ARG A 97 -2.02 5.26 -12.40
N ALA A 98 -3.12 4.77 -12.96
CA ALA A 98 -3.34 4.72 -14.40
C ALA A 98 -3.76 6.09 -14.92
N GLY A 99 -3.27 6.47 -16.11
CA GLY A 99 -3.73 7.69 -16.80
C GLY A 99 -3.35 9.00 -16.12
N ARG A 100 -2.15 9.11 -15.56
CA ARG A 100 -1.69 10.35 -14.90
C ARG A 100 -1.61 11.51 -15.91
N TYR A 101 -2.02 12.70 -15.48
CA TYR A 101 -1.87 13.93 -16.27
C TYR A 101 -0.39 14.17 -16.61
N GLY A 102 -0.09 14.44 -17.88
CA GLY A 102 1.28 14.56 -18.39
C GLY A 102 1.99 13.23 -18.68
N SER A 103 1.31 12.09 -18.49
CA SER A 103 1.78 10.80 -19.01
C SER A 103 1.33 10.63 -20.47
N LYS A 104 1.94 9.67 -21.16
CA LYS A 104 1.63 9.31 -22.55
C LYS A 104 0.20 8.79 -22.73
N PHE A 105 -0.45 8.40 -21.64
CA PHE A 105 -1.79 7.84 -21.63
C PHE A 105 -2.76 8.84 -20.98
N PRO A 106 -3.54 9.61 -21.75
CA PRO A 106 -4.48 10.57 -21.20
C PRO A 106 -5.69 9.89 -20.53
N VAL A 107 -5.98 8.63 -20.88
CA VAL A 107 -7.05 7.83 -20.30
C VAL A 107 -6.42 6.61 -19.61
N GLY A 108 -6.72 6.44 -18.32
CA GLY A 108 -6.29 5.31 -17.52
C GLY A 108 -7.36 4.22 -17.46
N GLU A 109 -6.97 2.99 -17.73
CA GLU A 109 -7.87 1.84 -17.66
C GLU A 109 -7.58 0.98 -16.42
N VAL A 110 -8.62 0.39 -15.84
CA VAL A 110 -8.49 -0.44 -14.65
C VAL A 110 -9.40 -1.66 -14.79
N THR A 111 -8.85 -2.84 -14.52
CA THR A 111 -9.58 -4.11 -14.60
C THR A 111 -9.05 -5.13 -13.59
N CYS A 112 -9.73 -6.26 -13.46
CA CYS A 112 -9.32 -7.40 -12.65
C CYS A 112 -8.95 -8.58 -13.55
N LEU A 113 -8.11 -9.49 -13.05
CA LEU A 113 -7.80 -10.76 -13.71
C LEU A 113 -9.02 -11.69 -13.66
N ASP A 114 -9.66 -11.76 -12.49
CA ASP A 114 -10.86 -12.57 -12.27
C ASP A 114 -12.12 -11.71 -12.46
N ALA A 115 -13.06 -12.23 -13.25
CA ALA A 115 -14.30 -11.52 -13.58
C ALA A 115 -15.22 -11.31 -12.36
N GLU A 116 -15.12 -12.19 -11.37
CA GLU A 116 -15.89 -12.11 -10.11
C GLU A 116 -15.53 -10.88 -9.27
N ASP A 117 -14.31 -10.35 -9.42
CA ASP A 117 -13.83 -9.17 -8.69
C ASP A 117 -14.25 -7.85 -9.36
N LEU A 118 -14.70 -7.87 -10.63
CA LEU A 118 -15.07 -6.66 -11.38
C LEU A 118 -16.22 -5.86 -10.75
N PRO A 119 -17.31 -6.47 -10.25
CA PRO A 119 -18.38 -5.73 -9.59
C PRO A 119 -17.89 -4.93 -8.37
N LEU A 120 -17.03 -5.55 -7.55
CA LEU A 120 -16.44 -4.90 -6.36
C LEU A 120 -15.51 -3.75 -6.74
N LEU A 121 -14.72 -3.92 -7.80
CA LEU A 121 -13.88 -2.84 -8.35
C LEU A 121 -14.76 -1.66 -8.81
N HIS A 122 -15.80 -1.92 -9.58
CA HIS A 122 -16.68 -0.89 -10.12
C HIS A 122 -17.45 -0.14 -9.02
N SER A 123 -17.96 -0.86 -8.01
CA SER A 123 -18.63 -0.23 -6.88
C SER A 123 -17.66 0.63 -6.05
N SER A 124 -16.42 0.17 -5.86
CA SER A 124 -15.39 0.89 -5.10
C SER A 124 -14.88 2.16 -5.80
N LEU A 125 -14.82 2.16 -7.13
CA LEU A 125 -14.42 3.35 -7.89
C LEU A 125 -15.52 4.43 -7.88
N LYS A 126 -16.79 4.02 -7.88
CA LYS A 126 -17.96 4.93 -7.87
C LYS A 126 -18.31 5.48 -6.49
N SER A 127 -17.98 4.76 -5.42
CA SER A 127 -18.30 5.19 -4.05
C SER A 127 -17.50 6.44 -3.66
N PRO A 128 -18.01 7.32 -2.78
CA PRO A 128 -17.23 8.44 -2.26
C PRO A 128 -16.09 7.93 -1.37
N SER A 129 -14.99 8.69 -1.31
CA SER A 129 -13.92 8.38 -0.36
C SER A 129 -14.40 8.66 1.07
N PRO A 130 -14.16 7.76 2.04
CA PRO A 130 -14.57 7.96 3.42
C PRO A 130 -13.90 9.20 4.02
N ILE A 131 -14.63 9.93 4.85
CA ILE A 131 -14.12 11.09 5.57
C ILE A 131 -13.21 10.59 6.69
N ILE A 132 -12.05 11.23 6.85
CA ILE A 132 -11.13 10.93 7.95
C ILE A 132 -11.67 11.63 9.20
N GLU A 133 -12.27 10.86 10.10
CA GLU A 133 -12.82 11.37 11.35
C GLU A 133 -11.76 11.55 12.46
N ARG A 134 -10.60 10.92 12.28
CA ARG A 134 -9.64 10.66 13.37
C ARG A 134 -8.20 10.69 12.88
N ALA A 135 -7.30 11.28 13.66
CA ALA A 135 -5.84 11.22 13.53
C ALA A 135 -5.20 10.39 14.65
N GLY A 136 -4.13 9.66 14.31
CA GLY A 136 -3.33 8.95 15.30
C GLY A 136 -2.38 9.90 16.03
N LEU A 137 -2.30 9.78 17.35
CA LEU A 137 -1.33 10.47 18.19
C LEU A 137 -0.33 9.46 18.75
N PHE A 138 0.95 9.82 18.77
CA PHE A 138 2.02 9.01 19.35
C PHE A 138 2.80 9.84 20.37
N PRO A 139 3.15 9.27 21.55
CA PRO A 139 3.90 10.04 22.55
C PRO A 139 5.31 10.33 22.05
N THR A 140 5.76 11.57 22.20
CA THR A 140 7.15 11.94 21.95
C THR A 140 8.06 11.38 23.02
N PHE A 141 9.36 11.25 22.71
CA PHE A 141 10.36 10.79 23.68
C PHE A 141 10.36 11.64 24.95
N ASP A 142 10.24 12.96 24.81
CA ASP A 142 10.20 13.88 25.96
C ASP A 142 9.02 13.54 26.88
N LEU A 143 7.84 13.29 26.31
CA LEU A 143 6.65 12.92 27.07
C LEU A 143 6.83 11.59 27.81
N LEU A 144 7.43 10.60 27.14
CA LEU A 144 7.77 9.31 27.76
C LEU A 144 8.79 9.49 28.90
N SER A 145 9.78 10.37 28.73
CA SER A 145 10.81 10.64 29.75
C SER A 145 10.24 11.31 31.01
N VAL A 146 9.32 12.27 30.82
CA VAL A 146 8.62 12.93 31.94
C VAL A 146 7.74 11.91 32.67
N TYR A 147 7.01 11.08 31.92
CA TYR A 147 6.17 10.04 32.50
C TYR A 147 6.99 9.02 33.31
N SER A 148 8.11 8.54 32.77
CA SER A 148 9.04 7.63 33.45
C SER A 148 9.52 8.20 34.79
N ARG A 149 9.96 9.46 34.80
CA ARG A 149 10.38 10.16 36.03
C ARG A 149 9.26 10.28 37.06
N LEU A 150 8.04 10.58 36.64
CA LEU A 150 6.90 10.78 37.54
C LEU A 150 6.39 9.46 38.15
N HIS A 151 6.50 8.35 37.44
CA HIS A 151 5.99 7.05 37.87
C HIS A 151 7.08 6.09 38.38
N GLY A 152 8.35 6.48 38.36
CA GLY A 152 9.47 5.67 38.85
C GLY A 152 9.67 4.37 38.07
N THR A 153 9.33 4.37 36.77
CA THR A 153 9.45 3.18 35.92
C THR A 153 10.43 3.43 34.77
N ASP A 154 11.45 2.59 34.65
CA ASP A 154 12.39 2.64 33.51
C ASP A 154 11.95 1.76 32.34
N PHE A 155 10.91 0.96 32.53
CA PHE A 155 10.41 0.04 31.52
C PHE A 155 9.46 0.73 30.53
N LEU A 156 9.82 0.69 29.25
CA LEU A 156 9.04 1.26 28.15
C LEU A 156 7.63 0.64 28.04
N HIS A 157 7.51 -0.67 28.26
CA HIS A 157 6.25 -1.39 28.07
C HIS A 157 5.14 -0.91 29.04
N PRO A 158 5.34 -0.85 30.37
CA PRO A 158 4.38 -0.26 31.31
C PRO A 158 3.97 1.17 30.96
N ILE A 159 4.93 2.01 30.53
CA ILE A 159 4.68 3.41 30.14
C ILE A 159 3.73 3.46 28.94
N LEU A 160 4.01 2.68 27.89
CA LEU A 160 3.19 2.64 26.68
C LEU A 160 1.80 2.06 26.92
N VAL A 161 1.69 1.05 27.78
CA VAL A 161 0.41 0.48 28.19
C VAL A 161 -0.41 1.53 28.95
N SER A 162 0.18 2.23 29.92
CA SER A 162 -0.52 3.28 30.68
C SER A 162 -0.91 4.47 29.80
N TYR A 163 -0.01 4.92 28.93
CA TYR A 163 -0.29 5.99 27.97
C TYR A 163 -1.49 5.64 27.09
N LYS A 164 -1.57 4.40 26.60
CA LYS A 164 -2.72 3.92 25.82
C LYS A 164 -4.04 4.03 26.59
N TYR A 165 -4.06 3.68 27.88
CA TYR A 165 -5.27 3.80 28.72
C TYR A 165 -5.66 5.26 28.99
N HIS A 166 -4.69 6.13 29.28
CA HIS A 166 -4.95 7.54 29.55
C HIS A 166 -5.37 8.32 28.30
N LEU A 167 -4.77 8.04 27.14
CA LEU A 167 -5.16 8.64 25.87
C LEU A 167 -6.59 8.23 25.46
N PHE A 168 -6.98 6.98 25.76
CA PHE A 168 -8.35 6.50 25.53
C PHE A 168 -9.40 7.24 26.37
N ARG A 169 -9.00 7.81 27.51
CA ARG A 169 -9.89 8.52 28.44
C ARG A 169 -10.09 9.98 28.05
N ILE A 170 -9.22 10.54 27.22
CA ILE A 170 -9.23 11.97 26.89
C ILE A 170 -10.20 12.28 25.75
N GLU A 171 -10.41 11.41 24.75
CA GLU A 171 -11.37 11.73 23.68
C GLU A 171 -12.02 10.51 22.97
N MET A 172 -13.37 10.49 22.95
CA MET A 172 -14.21 9.53 22.23
C MET A 172 -14.12 9.60 20.69
N HIS A 173 -13.34 10.54 20.15
CA HIS A 173 -13.33 10.91 18.73
C HIS A 173 -12.09 10.47 17.94
N TRP A 174 -11.02 9.92 18.53
CA TRP A 174 -9.72 9.86 17.83
C TRP A 174 -9.09 8.49 17.49
N PHE A 175 -9.69 7.31 17.77
CA PHE A 175 -9.02 6.04 17.41
C PHE A 175 -9.75 5.05 16.49
N LYS A 176 -9.09 4.65 15.39
CA LYS A 176 -9.22 3.31 14.78
C LYS A 176 -7.95 2.94 13.99
N HIS A 177 -6.80 2.75 14.64
CA HIS A 177 -5.79 1.86 14.07
C HIS A 177 -4.97 1.14 15.13
N ARG A 178 -5.05 -0.20 15.10
CA ARG A 178 -4.07 -1.15 15.64
C ARG A 178 -2.87 -1.22 14.70
N ALA A 179 -2.15 -0.11 14.51
CA ALA A 179 -0.88 -0.17 13.79
C ALA A 179 0.17 -0.79 14.73
N ALA A 180 0.44 -2.08 14.49
CA ALA A 180 1.71 -2.77 14.75
C ALA A 180 2.56 -2.22 15.92
N PHE A 181 2.23 -2.65 17.13
CA PHE A 181 3.28 -2.97 18.11
C PHE A 181 4.00 -4.23 17.60
N ILE A 182 4.89 -4.06 16.62
CA ILE A 182 6.03 -4.98 16.49
C ILE A 182 7.07 -4.40 17.44
N LEU A 183 7.03 -4.90 18.68
CA LEU A 183 8.17 -4.80 19.58
C LEU A 183 9.36 -5.52 18.92
N LEU A 184 10.53 -4.93 19.15
CA LEU A 184 11.88 -5.48 19.00
C LEU A 184 11.95 -7.02 19.02
#